data_AF-A0A2M6GFN4-F1
#
_entry.id   AF-A0A2M6GFN4-F1
#
_cell.length_a   1.000
_cell.length_b   1.000
_cell.length_c   1.000
_cell.angle_alpha   90.00
_cell.angle_beta   90.00
_cell.angle_gamma   90.00
#
_symmetry.space_group_name_H-M   'P 1'
#
loop_
_entity.id
_entity.type
_entity.pdbx_description
1 polymer ?
#
loop_
_entity_poly.entity_id
_entity_poly.type
_entity_poly.pdbx_seq_one_letter_code
_entity_poly.pdbx_strand_id
1 'polypeptide(L)'
;MWVLLLLAGCNQVTNPEYKSTATNPVTRRNNILQSPEQVRTFLNLYVPTDTFPINISTKAGEWEGPESANFKWRGSMIPRVFWPVFISQIAYDPLAEDILFFATKSFRVSNATWALLTRVPGEYWSSQVYLFLFNTQTHQITNGLRVAEAWGDAGDSFYMEATIDKVPGNEFRIILSQGECHPVDENYEQFTCADSVKTYSLQNQAFRFISVTSKKK
;
A
#
# COMPACT_ATOMS: atom_id res chain seq x y z
N MET A 1 -20.15 -3.92 64.70
CA MET A 1 -18.80 -4.27 64.22
C MET A 1 -18.61 -3.52 62.91
N TRP A 2 -17.88 -2.41 62.93
CA TRP A 2 -17.71 -1.51 61.79
C TRP A 2 -16.30 -1.69 61.23
N VAL A 3 -16.19 -1.98 59.94
CA VAL A 3 -14.92 -2.14 59.23
C VAL A 3 -14.57 -0.78 58.61
N LEU A 4 -13.50 -0.16 59.11
CA LEU A 4 -12.87 1.01 58.50
C LEU A 4 -12.03 0.56 57.30
N LEU A 5 -12.36 0.99 56.09
CA LEU A 5 -11.47 0.92 54.93
C LEU A 5 -10.57 2.16 54.91
N LEU A 6 -9.27 1.95 55.10
CA LEU A 6 -8.23 2.97 54.89
C LEU A 6 -7.79 2.92 53.41
N LEU A 7 -8.10 3.98 52.67
CA LEU A 7 -7.54 4.24 51.34
C LEU A 7 -6.12 4.78 51.50
N ALA A 8 -5.12 3.97 51.17
CA ALA A 8 -3.74 4.42 51.01
C ALA A 8 -3.61 5.16 49.66
N GLY A 9 -3.38 6.47 49.70
CA GLY A 9 -3.00 7.24 48.53
C GLY A 9 -1.58 6.88 48.09
N CYS A 10 -1.43 6.34 46.88
CA CYS A 10 -0.12 6.23 46.25
C CYS A 10 0.34 7.63 45.83
N ASN A 11 1.38 8.12 46.50
CA ASN A 11 2.17 9.25 46.06
C ASN A 11 2.71 8.97 44.65
N GLN A 12 2.37 9.84 43.69
CA GLN A 12 3.02 9.85 42.39
C GLN A 12 4.46 10.35 42.57
N VAL A 13 5.41 9.44 42.37
CA VAL A 13 6.81 9.80 42.16
C VAL A 13 6.89 10.44 40.78
N THR A 14 7.16 11.75 40.74
CA THR A 14 7.47 12.47 39.51
C THR A 14 8.79 11.93 38.95
N ASN A 15 8.70 11.16 37.87
CA ASN A 15 9.86 10.67 37.13
C ASN A 15 10.69 11.87 36.61
N PRO A 16 12.02 11.85 36.73
CA PRO A 16 12.87 12.89 36.18
C PRO A 16 12.75 12.93 34.65
N GLU A 17 12.74 14.15 34.12
CA GLU A 17 12.74 14.48 32.70
C GLU A 17 13.59 13.52 31.86
N TYR A 18 12.92 12.71 31.04
CA TYR A 18 13.56 11.97 29.98
C TYR A 18 14.07 12.99 28.95
N LYS A 19 15.34 13.38 29.09
CA LYS A 19 16.05 14.11 28.04
C LYS A 19 16.09 13.22 26.81
N SER A 20 15.17 13.50 25.88
CA SER A 20 15.18 13.00 24.50
C SER A 20 16.58 13.18 23.95
N THR A 21 17.33 12.07 23.89
CA THR A 21 18.61 12.02 23.21
C THR A 21 18.32 12.30 21.74
N ALA A 22 18.97 13.32 21.20
CA ALA A 22 18.82 13.80 19.84
C ALA A 22 18.72 12.61 18.87
N THR A 23 17.59 12.51 18.17
CA THR A 23 17.45 11.67 17.00
C THR A 23 18.53 12.08 16.02
N ASN A 24 19.52 11.20 15.82
CA ASN A 24 20.44 11.32 14.71
C ASN A 24 19.60 11.57 13.45
N PRO A 25 19.94 12.58 12.61
CA PRO A 25 19.25 12.76 11.35
C PRO A 25 19.44 11.46 10.56
N VAL A 26 18.34 10.74 10.35
CA VAL A 26 18.32 9.58 9.45
C VAL A 26 18.88 10.08 8.13
N THR A 27 20.13 9.73 7.86
CA THR A 27 20.80 10.08 6.61
C THR A 27 19.93 9.45 5.53
N ARG A 28 19.24 10.28 4.72
CA ARG A 28 18.39 9.81 3.62
C ARG A 28 19.25 8.91 2.75
N ARG A 29 19.13 7.59 2.94
CA ARG A 29 19.80 6.61 2.08
C ARG A 29 19.28 6.87 0.68
N ASN A 30 20.18 6.92 -0.30
CA ASN A 30 19.83 7.23 -1.67
C ASN A 30 18.76 6.23 -2.17
N ASN A 31 17.57 6.72 -2.51
CA ASN A 31 16.44 5.93 -3.03
C ASN A 31 16.66 5.51 -4.51
N ILE A 32 17.91 5.27 -4.89
CA ILE A 32 18.36 5.13 -6.28
C ILE A 32 19.14 3.81 -6.39
N LEU A 33 18.82 3.01 -7.42
CA LEU A 33 19.65 1.86 -7.76
C LEU A 33 20.97 2.32 -8.39
N GLN A 34 22.09 1.79 -7.91
CA GLN A 34 23.43 2.33 -8.17
C GLN A 34 24.02 1.85 -9.50
N SER A 35 23.50 0.77 -10.10
CA SER A 35 24.03 0.25 -11.38
C SER A 35 22.96 -0.33 -12.30
N PRO A 36 23.22 -0.42 -13.62
CA PRO A 36 22.34 -1.10 -14.57
C PRO A 36 22.07 -2.58 -14.23
N GLU A 37 23.05 -3.28 -13.64
CA GLU A 37 22.89 -4.66 -13.19
C GLU A 37 21.91 -4.76 -12.02
N GLN A 38 21.94 -3.81 -11.07
CA GLN A 38 20.94 -3.73 -10.01
C GLN A 38 19.55 -3.45 -10.56
N VAL A 39 19.43 -2.56 -11.56
CA VAL A 39 18.15 -2.30 -12.25
C VAL A 39 17.61 -3.56 -12.91
N ARG A 40 18.45 -4.29 -13.65
CA ARG A 40 18.05 -5.55 -14.28
C ARG A 40 17.63 -6.59 -13.24
N THR A 41 18.41 -6.74 -12.17
CA THR A 41 18.12 -7.68 -11.08
C THR A 41 16.79 -7.35 -10.41
N PHE A 42 16.55 -6.06 -10.14
CA PHE A 42 15.31 -5.57 -9.55
C PHE A 42 14.09 -5.81 -10.44
N LEU A 43 14.18 -5.47 -11.74
CA LEU A 43 13.09 -5.69 -12.69
C LEU A 43 12.79 -7.17 -12.91
N ASN A 44 13.79 -8.05 -12.84
CA ASN A 44 13.63 -9.50 -12.97
C ASN A 44 12.86 -10.14 -11.80
N LEU A 45 12.61 -9.41 -10.70
CA LEU A 45 11.74 -9.89 -9.63
C LEU A 45 10.26 -9.91 -10.02
N TYR A 46 9.86 -9.12 -11.02
CA TYR A 46 8.48 -8.97 -11.47
C TYR A 46 8.15 -9.89 -12.64
N VAL A 47 6.93 -10.40 -12.67
CA VAL A 47 6.42 -11.15 -13.83
C VAL A 47 5.93 -10.15 -14.90
N PRO A 48 6.56 -10.08 -16.09
CA PRO A 48 6.09 -9.20 -17.14
C PRO A 48 4.69 -9.62 -17.63
N THR A 49 3.85 -8.65 -17.94
CA THR A 49 2.51 -8.87 -18.49
C THR A 49 2.23 -7.91 -19.64
N ASP A 50 1.60 -8.43 -20.68
CA ASP A 50 1.12 -7.70 -21.86
C ASP A 50 -0.38 -7.88 -22.09
N THR A 51 -1.04 -8.68 -21.24
CA THR A 51 -2.47 -8.94 -21.29
C THR A 51 -3.23 -7.92 -20.44
N PHE A 52 -4.24 -7.28 -21.05
CA PHE A 52 -5.14 -6.31 -20.43
C PHE A 52 -6.60 -6.69 -20.74
N PRO A 53 -7.58 -6.41 -19.86
CA PRO A 53 -7.45 -5.68 -18.59
C PRO A 53 -6.71 -6.45 -17.49
N ILE A 54 -6.06 -5.71 -16.58
CA ILE A 54 -5.52 -6.27 -15.33
C ILE A 54 -6.51 -5.95 -14.20
N ASN A 55 -7.19 -6.98 -13.71
CA ASN A 55 -8.12 -6.88 -12.57
C ASN A 55 -7.39 -7.16 -11.26
N ILE A 56 -7.27 -6.14 -10.41
CA ILE A 56 -6.51 -6.10 -9.15
C ILE A 56 -7.49 -5.98 -8.00
N SER A 57 -7.53 -7.00 -7.15
CA SER A 57 -8.32 -7.02 -5.92
C SER A 57 -7.58 -7.86 -4.90
N THR A 58 -7.63 -7.43 -3.64
CA THR A 58 -7.11 -8.17 -2.49
C THR A 58 -8.24 -8.71 -1.62
N LYS A 59 -9.48 -8.61 -2.08
CA LYS A 59 -10.59 -9.36 -1.49
C LYS A 59 -10.23 -10.84 -1.59
N ALA A 60 -9.93 -11.45 -0.46
CA ALA A 60 -9.83 -12.89 -0.36
C ALA A 60 -11.18 -13.48 -0.81
N GLY A 61 -11.18 -14.49 -1.68
CA GLY A 61 -12.35 -15.34 -1.84
C GLY A 61 -12.51 -16.12 -0.54
N GLU A 62 -13.21 -15.55 0.44
CA GLU A 62 -13.60 -16.01 1.78
C GLU A 62 -12.60 -16.77 2.68
N TRP A 63 -11.45 -17.29 2.22
CA TRP A 63 -10.57 -18.15 3.04
C TRP A 63 -9.07 -18.05 2.71
N GLU A 64 -8.66 -17.19 1.76
CA GLU A 64 -7.26 -17.09 1.35
C GLU A 64 -6.63 -15.77 1.80
N GLY A 65 -5.97 -15.80 2.96
CA GLY A 65 -5.15 -14.67 3.43
C GLY A 65 -3.99 -14.37 2.45
N PRO A 66 -3.35 -13.19 2.55
CA PRO A 66 -2.24 -12.80 1.67
C PRO A 66 -1.01 -13.71 1.73
N GLU A 67 -0.91 -14.55 2.76
CA GLU A 67 0.12 -15.58 2.93
C GLU A 67 -0.19 -16.88 2.15
N SER A 68 -1.41 -17.03 1.64
CA SER A 68 -1.83 -18.20 0.86
C SER A 68 -0.96 -18.39 -0.39
N ALA A 69 -0.67 -19.64 -0.74
CA ALA A 69 -0.01 -19.99 -2.00
C ALA A 69 -0.85 -19.56 -3.22
N ASN A 70 -2.16 -19.51 -3.05
CA ASN A 70 -3.12 -19.18 -4.11
C ASN A 70 -3.41 -17.68 -4.21
N PHE A 71 -2.87 -16.86 -3.31
CA PHE A 71 -3.09 -15.43 -3.36
C PHE A 71 -2.56 -14.87 -4.68
N LYS A 72 -3.47 -14.40 -5.54
CA LYS A 72 -3.19 -13.93 -6.91
C LYS A 72 -2.06 -12.89 -6.97
N TRP A 73 -1.86 -12.13 -5.89
CA TRP A 73 -0.86 -11.07 -5.75
C TRP A 73 0.30 -11.42 -4.81
N ARG A 74 0.55 -12.72 -4.56
CA ARG A 74 1.63 -13.20 -3.68
C ARG A 74 2.97 -12.58 -4.03
N GLY A 75 3.36 -12.66 -5.31
CA GLY A 75 4.59 -12.11 -5.85
C GLY A 75 5.88 -12.76 -5.32
N SER A 76 7.01 -12.26 -5.80
CA SER A 76 8.36 -12.61 -5.30
C SER A 76 8.76 -11.63 -4.21
N MET A 77 9.24 -12.11 -3.06
CA MET A 77 9.74 -11.22 -2.02
C MET A 77 10.89 -10.36 -2.55
N ILE A 78 10.79 -9.04 -2.36
CA ILE A 78 11.81 -8.08 -2.76
C ILE A 78 12.88 -8.05 -1.68
N PRO A 79 14.16 -8.28 -2.01
CA PRO A 79 15.26 -8.14 -1.07
C PRO A 79 15.32 -6.77 -0.39
N ARG A 80 15.65 -6.74 0.92
CA ARG A 80 15.74 -5.52 1.74
C ARG A 80 16.65 -4.43 1.13
N VAL A 81 17.67 -4.82 0.36
CA VAL A 81 18.57 -3.88 -0.34
C VAL A 81 17.82 -2.98 -1.34
N PHE A 82 16.69 -3.43 -1.89
CA PHE A 82 15.89 -2.65 -2.82
C PHE A 82 14.79 -1.83 -2.15
N TRP A 83 14.44 -2.06 -0.89
CA TRP A 83 13.34 -1.37 -0.23
C TRP A 83 13.43 0.16 -0.24
N PRO A 84 14.62 0.79 -0.10
CA PRO A 84 14.75 2.24 -0.18
C PRO A 84 14.13 2.89 -1.42
N VAL A 85 13.98 2.16 -2.53
CA VAL A 85 13.35 2.73 -3.75
C VAL A 85 11.85 3.02 -3.58
N PHE A 86 11.15 2.33 -2.66
CA PHE A 86 9.71 2.49 -2.44
C PHE A 86 9.37 3.47 -1.32
N ILE A 87 10.27 3.60 -0.34
CA ILE A 87 10.06 4.29 0.94
C ILE A 87 9.57 5.74 0.76
N SER A 88 10.00 6.44 -0.29
CA SER A 88 9.55 7.82 -0.55
C SER A 88 8.10 7.94 -1.06
N GLN A 89 7.49 6.84 -1.50
CA GLN A 89 6.19 6.82 -2.17
C GLN A 89 5.07 6.21 -1.33
N ILE A 90 5.41 5.63 -0.18
CA ILE A 90 4.45 5.03 0.74
C ILE A 90 4.61 5.70 2.11
N ALA A 91 3.49 6.03 2.75
CA ALA A 91 3.52 6.35 4.16
C ALA A 91 3.67 5.03 4.91
N TYR A 92 4.76 4.85 5.66
CA TYR A 92 4.97 3.63 6.44
C TYR A 92 5.76 3.94 7.71
N ASP A 93 5.55 3.13 8.75
CA ASP A 93 6.32 3.19 9.99
C ASP A 93 7.61 2.36 9.85
N PRO A 94 8.81 2.97 9.87
CA PRO A 94 10.07 2.26 9.79
C PRO A 94 10.35 1.30 10.96
N LEU A 95 9.58 1.36 12.05
CA LEU A 95 9.72 0.51 13.22
C LEU A 95 8.86 -0.76 13.16
N ALA A 96 7.96 -0.91 12.17
CA ALA A 96 7.17 -2.12 12.03
C ALA A 96 8.06 -3.29 11.56
N GLU A 97 8.22 -4.30 12.43
CA GLU A 97 9.16 -5.42 12.22
C GLU A 97 8.78 -6.33 11.03
N ASP A 98 7.48 -6.32 10.65
CA ASP A 98 6.88 -7.24 9.66
C ASP A 98 6.64 -6.62 8.28
N ILE A 99 7.34 -5.54 7.96
CA ILE A 99 7.25 -4.93 6.63
C ILE A 99 7.85 -5.86 5.60
N LEU A 100 7.07 -6.28 4.61
CA LEU A 100 7.55 -7.04 3.47
C LEU A 100 7.02 -6.45 2.17
N PHE A 101 7.87 -6.48 1.15
CA PHE A 101 7.53 -6.04 -0.19
C PHE A 101 7.57 -7.22 -1.14
N PHE A 102 6.58 -7.34 -2.03
CA PHE A 102 6.55 -8.41 -3.02
C PHE A 102 6.34 -7.86 -4.43
N ALA A 103 7.23 -8.22 -5.33
CA ALA A 103 7.15 -7.92 -6.75
C ALA A 103 6.13 -8.84 -7.40
N THR A 104 5.04 -8.28 -7.93
CA THR A 104 3.96 -9.10 -8.52
C THR A 104 4.09 -9.11 -10.04
N LYS A 105 3.59 -8.08 -10.72
CA LYS A 105 3.56 -7.95 -12.17
C LYS A 105 4.22 -6.65 -12.62
N SER A 106 4.71 -6.62 -13.85
CA SER A 106 5.21 -5.40 -14.47
C SER A 106 4.75 -5.28 -15.92
N PHE A 107 4.62 -4.05 -16.42
CA PHE A 107 4.38 -3.80 -17.84
C PHE A 107 5.08 -2.51 -18.27
N ARG A 108 5.42 -2.42 -19.56
CA ARG A 108 6.05 -1.22 -20.10
C ARG A 108 5.03 -0.13 -20.35
N VAL A 109 5.33 1.07 -19.85
CA VAL A 109 4.59 2.31 -20.14
C VAL A 109 5.27 3.04 -21.29
N SER A 110 6.60 3.11 -21.27
CA SER A 110 7.43 3.67 -22.34
C SER A 110 8.76 2.93 -22.44
N ASN A 111 9.65 3.36 -23.34
CA ASN A 111 11.00 2.80 -23.43
C ASN A 111 11.83 3.01 -22.15
N ALA A 112 11.53 4.05 -21.38
CA ALA A 112 12.26 4.41 -20.16
C ALA A 112 11.47 4.12 -18.88
N THR A 113 10.24 3.58 -18.98
CA THR A 113 9.33 3.51 -17.83
C THR A 113 8.60 2.20 -17.75
N TRP A 114 8.73 1.57 -16.59
CA TRP A 114 7.98 0.39 -16.21
C TRP A 114 6.94 0.74 -15.16
N ALA A 115 5.74 0.22 -15.34
CA ALA A 115 4.75 0.14 -14.28
C ALA A 115 5.00 -1.16 -13.50
N LEU A 116 5.09 -1.05 -12.17
CA LEU A 116 5.37 -2.13 -11.25
C LEU A 116 4.20 -2.29 -10.29
N LEU A 117 3.54 -3.44 -10.32
CA LEU A 117 2.55 -3.82 -9.32
C LEU A 117 3.28 -4.49 -8.15
N THR A 118 3.27 -3.83 -7.01
CA THR A 118 4.02 -4.24 -5.83
C THR A 118 3.07 -4.39 -4.67
N ARG A 119 3.11 -5.54 -4.00
CA ARG A 119 2.45 -5.73 -2.72
C ARG A 119 3.32 -5.11 -1.64
N VAL A 120 2.72 -4.25 -0.82
CA VAL A 120 3.39 -3.45 0.21
C VAL A 120 2.64 -3.62 1.55
N PRO A 121 3.25 -3.22 2.67
CA PRO A 121 2.55 -3.15 3.96
C PRO A 121 1.25 -2.35 3.86
N GLY A 122 0.19 -2.88 4.45
CA GLY A 122 -1.10 -2.22 4.66
C GLY A 122 -1.43 -2.06 6.13
N GLU A 123 -2.72 -1.85 6.42
CA GLU A 123 -3.19 -1.56 7.80
C GLU A 123 -2.78 -2.65 8.82
N TYR A 124 -2.94 -3.93 8.46
CA TYR A 124 -2.65 -5.06 9.36
C TYR A 124 -1.46 -5.92 8.92
N TRP A 125 -1.30 -6.12 7.61
CA TRP A 125 -0.26 -6.96 7.01
C TRP A 125 0.10 -6.43 5.63
N SER A 126 1.00 -7.09 4.89
CA SER A 126 1.31 -6.72 3.51
C SER A 126 0.17 -7.06 2.53
N SER A 127 -0.97 -6.37 2.64
CA SER A 127 -2.19 -6.55 1.80
C SER A 127 -2.37 -5.49 0.75
N GLN A 128 -1.69 -4.35 0.86
CA GLN A 128 -1.84 -3.27 -0.10
C GLN A 128 -1.14 -3.62 -1.41
N VAL A 129 -1.73 -3.25 -2.53
CA VAL A 129 -1.07 -3.28 -3.84
C VAL A 129 -0.94 -1.86 -4.35
N TYR A 130 0.28 -1.47 -4.69
CA TYR A 130 0.62 -0.22 -5.34
C TYR A 130 1.04 -0.44 -6.78
N LEU A 131 0.69 0.52 -7.63
CA LEU A 131 1.21 0.67 -8.98
C LEU A 131 2.27 1.77 -8.97
N PHE A 132 3.54 1.37 -9.01
CA PHE A 132 4.68 2.28 -9.06
C PHE A 132 5.14 2.53 -10.50
N LEU A 133 5.65 3.72 -10.77
CA LEU A 133 6.31 4.06 -12.03
C LEU A 133 7.82 4.11 -11.81
N PHE A 134 8.53 3.18 -12.42
CA PHE A 134 9.98 3.08 -12.33
C PHE A 134 10.64 3.57 -13.61
N ASN A 135 11.50 4.58 -13.49
CA ASN A 135 12.26 5.13 -14.61
C ASN A 135 13.64 4.46 -14.68
N THR A 136 13.91 3.77 -15.80
CA THR A 136 15.15 3.00 -16.01
C THR A 136 16.35 3.86 -16.37
N GLN A 137 16.17 5.14 -16.67
CA GLN A 137 17.27 6.08 -16.92
C GLN A 137 17.72 6.75 -15.61
N THR A 138 16.79 7.07 -14.72
CA THR A 138 17.10 7.69 -13.42
C THR A 138 17.22 6.67 -12.29
N HIS A 139 16.89 5.41 -12.54
CA HIS A 139 16.94 4.29 -11.59
C HIS A 139 16.07 4.50 -10.34
N GLN A 140 14.94 5.19 -10.51
CA GLN A 140 14.08 5.66 -9.42
C GLN A 140 12.62 5.33 -9.67
N ILE A 141 11.89 5.14 -8.59
CA ILE A 141 10.43 5.25 -8.61
C ILE A 141 10.06 6.74 -8.59
N THR A 142 9.28 7.17 -9.57
CA THR A 142 8.88 8.57 -9.75
C THR A 142 7.49 8.87 -9.22
N ASN A 143 6.63 7.85 -9.11
CA ASN A 143 5.26 8.00 -8.64
C ASN A 143 4.71 6.65 -8.15
N GLY A 144 3.68 6.69 -7.32
CA GLY A 144 2.97 5.52 -6.81
C GLY A 144 1.47 5.80 -6.67
N LEU A 145 0.65 4.84 -7.04
CA LEU A 145 -0.79 4.87 -6.85
C LEU A 145 -1.24 3.61 -6.10
N ARG A 146 -1.91 3.75 -4.95
CA ARG A 146 -2.57 2.61 -4.30
C ARG A 146 -3.71 2.13 -5.19
N VAL A 147 -3.71 0.85 -5.55
CA VAL A 147 -4.67 0.26 -6.51
C VAL A 147 -5.50 -0.88 -5.92
N ALA A 148 -5.07 -1.49 -4.82
CA ALA A 148 -5.93 -2.42 -4.09
C ALA A 148 -5.56 -2.51 -2.61
N GLU A 149 -6.58 -2.75 -1.80
CA GLU A 149 -6.48 -3.08 -0.38
C GLU A 149 -7.85 -3.59 0.09
N ALA A 150 -7.86 -4.45 1.09
CA ALA A 150 -9.08 -4.81 1.78
C ALA A 150 -8.74 -5.10 3.24
N TRP A 151 -9.55 -4.59 4.16
CA TRP A 151 -9.46 -4.87 5.57
C TRP A 151 -10.83 -4.68 6.24
N GLY A 152 -10.98 -5.23 7.43
CA GLY A 152 -12.11 -5.00 8.30
C GLY A 152 -11.69 -5.22 9.74
N ASP A 153 -12.21 -4.38 10.64
CA ASP A 153 -11.89 -4.40 12.06
C ASP A 153 -13.00 -3.72 12.85
N ALA A 154 -13.39 -4.30 13.98
CA ALA A 154 -14.42 -3.75 14.87
C ALA A 154 -15.68 -3.22 14.14
N GLY A 155 -16.16 -3.95 13.11
CA GLY A 155 -17.32 -3.56 12.32
C GLY A 155 -17.04 -2.54 11.20
N ASP A 156 -15.91 -1.85 11.24
CA ASP A 156 -15.42 -1.07 10.10
C ASP A 156 -14.93 -1.99 9.00
N SER A 157 -15.14 -1.58 7.75
CA SER A 157 -14.59 -2.28 6.60
C SER A 157 -14.24 -1.33 5.48
N PHE A 158 -13.18 -1.70 4.77
CA PHE A 158 -12.70 -0.98 3.61
C PHE A 158 -12.35 -1.96 2.50
N TYR A 159 -12.66 -1.57 1.27
CA TYR A 159 -12.11 -2.21 0.10
C TYR A 159 -11.69 -1.19 -0.94
N MET A 160 -10.67 -1.56 -1.70
CA MET A 160 -10.21 -0.89 -2.90
C MET A 160 -9.79 -1.96 -3.90
N GLU A 161 -10.24 -1.81 -5.14
CA GLU A 161 -9.87 -2.65 -6.26
C GLU A 161 -9.72 -1.82 -7.52
N ALA A 162 -8.93 -2.30 -8.47
CA ALA A 162 -8.62 -1.59 -9.68
C ALA A 162 -8.77 -2.46 -10.93
N THR A 163 -9.16 -1.81 -12.01
CA THR A 163 -8.97 -2.32 -13.38
C THR A 163 -7.98 -1.43 -14.10
N ILE A 164 -6.97 -2.02 -14.73
CA ILE A 164 -6.04 -1.31 -15.63
C ILE A 164 -6.31 -1.76 -17.06
N ASP A 165 -6.75 -0.82 -17.89
CA ASP A 165 -6.99 -1.01 -19.32
C ASP A 165 -5.88 -0.35 -20.13
N LYS A 166 -5.48 -1.00 -21.23
CA LYS A 166 -4.66 -0.35 -22.25
C LYS A 166 -5.58 0.31 -23.28
N VAL A 167 -5.44 1.62 -23.45
CA VAL A 167 -6.25 2.39 -24.41
C VAL A 167 -5.42 2.76 -25.65
N PRO A 168 -6.04 3.13 -26.78
CA PRO A 168 -5.32 3.59 -27.97
C PRO A 168 -4.34 4.73 -27.64
N GLY A 169 -3.21 4.80 -28.35
CA GLY A 169 -2.19 5.82 -28.12
C GLY A 169 -1.13 5.47 -27.05
N ASN A 170 -1.07 4.21 -26.63
CA ASN A 170 -0.12 3.71 -25.61
C ASN A 170 -0.31 4.39 -24.24
N GLU A 171 -1.55 4.72 -23.92
CA GLU A 171 -2.00 5.22 -22.62
C GLU A 171 -2.69 4.09 -21.85
N PHE A 172 -2.70 4.20 -20.52
CA PHE A 172 -3.47 3.29 -19.67
C PHE A 172 -4.55 4.03 -18.92
N ARG A 173 -5.73 3.43 -18.84
CA ARG A 173 -6.82 3.89 -17.97
C ARG A 173 -6.84 3.03 -16.73
N ILE A 174 -6.91 3.66 -15.57
CA ILE A 174 -6.96 3.00 -14.27
C ILE A 174 -8.27 3.40 -13.61
N ILE A 175 -9.13 2.42 -13.34
CA ILE A 175 -10.42 2.62 -12.68
C ILE A 175 -10.31 2.02 -11.30
N LEU A 176 -10.37 2.85 -10.26
CA LEU A 176 -10.39 2.43 -8.86
C LEU A 176 -11.84 2.42 -8.37
N SER A 177 -12.29 1.29 -7.84
CA SER A 177 -13.52 1.19 -7.08
C SER A 177 -13.16 1.01 -5.61
N GLN A 178 -13.69 1.87 -4.75
CA GLN A 178 -13.48 1.76 -3.31
C GLN A 178 -14.78 1.95 -2.55
N GLY A 179 -14.89 1.32 -1.40
CA GLY A 179 -16.00 1.50 -0.48
C GLY A 179 -15.53 1.34 0.95
N GLU A 180 -16.20 2.07 1.83
CA GLU A 180 -15.95 2.07 3.26
C GLU A 180 -17.29 2.00 3.98
N CYS A 181 -17.39 1.15 5.00
CA CYS A 181 -18.59 1.00 5.82
C CYS A 181 -18.20 1.09 7.29
N HIS A 182 -19.00 1.82 8.06
CA HIS A 182 -18.82 2.02 9.49
C HIS A 182 -20.11 1.68 10.25
N PRO A 183 -20.04 1.04 11.42
CA PRO A 183 -21.20 0.87 12.28
C PRO A 183 -21.66 2.24 12.82
N VAL A 184 -22.98 2.44 12.91
CA VAL A 184 -23.55 3.66 13.52
C VAL A 184 -24.11 3.43 14.92
N ASP A 185 -24.10 2.18 15.37
CA ASP A 185 -24.53 1.76 16.70
C ASP A 185 -23.58 0.70 17.28
N GLU A 186 -23.56 0.60 18.61
CA GLU A 186 -22.67 -0.28 19.37
C GLU A 186 -23.00 -1.78 19.20
N ASN A 187 -24.19 -2.11 18.69
CA ASN A 187 -24.62 -3.49 18.46
C ASN A 187 -24.32 -3.97 17.04
N TYR A 188 -23.74 -3.12 16.18
CA TYR A 188 -23.44 -3.41 14.78
C TYR A 188 -24.69 -3.78 13.95
N GLU A 189 -25.85 -3.20 14.27
CA GLU A 189 -27.11 -3.48 13.56
C GLU A 189 -27.30 -2.57 12.34
N GLN A 190 -26.70 -1.39 12.35
CA GLN A 190 -26.80 -0.36 11.33
C GLN A 190 -25.42 0.08 10.88
N PHE A 191 -25.29 0.32 9.56
CA PHE A 191 -24.05 0.75 8.94
C PHE A 191 -24.29 1.94 8.03
N THR A 192 -23.32 2.85 7.97
CA THR A 192 -23.22 3.86 6.91
C THR A 192 -22.12 3.45 5.95
N CYS A 193 -22.44 3.34 4.66
CA CYS A 193 -21.47 3.00 3.62
C CYS A 193 -21.31 4.12 2.59
N ALA A 194 -20.06 4.36 2.19
CA ALA A 194 -19.72 5.33 1.15
C ALA A 194 -18.88 4.66 0.05
N ASP A 195 -19.45 4.58 -1.15
CA ASP A 195 -18.76 4.04 -2.31
C ASP A 195 -18.26 5.19 -3.21
N SER A 196 -17.11 4.99 -3.85
CA SER A 196 -16.65 5.87 -4.93
C SER A 196 -15.89 5.13 -6.01
N VAL A 197 -15.99 5.66 -7.24
CA VAL A 197 -15.18 5.25 -8.38
C VAL A 197 -14.30 6.41 -8.79
N LYS A 198 -12.99 6.19 -8.87
CA LYS A 198 -12.00 7.17 -9.32
C LYS A 198 -11.36 6.70 -10.61
N THR A 199 -11.20 7.59 -11.58
CA THR A 199 -10.55 7.28 -12.85
C THR A 199 -9.26 8.07 -12.99
N TYR A 200 -8.18 7.38 -13.37
CA TYR A 200 -6.89 7.97 -13.69
C TYR A 200 -6.47 7.59 -15.12
N SER A 201 -5.74 8.49 -15.76
CA SER A 201 -4.95 8.22 -16.95
C SER A 201 -3.49 8.07 -16.56
N LEU A 202 -2.78 7.15 -17.19
CA LEU A 202 -1.34 7.00 -17.10
C LEU A 202 -0.72 7.24 -18.47
N GLN A 203 -0.01 8.36 -18.59
CA GLN A 203 0.74 8.75 -19.78
C GLN A 203 2.05 9.41 -19.35
N ASN A 204 3.14 9.18 -20.09
CA ASN A 204 4.41 9.89 -19.92
C ASN A 204 4.91 9.98 -18.45
N GLN A 205 4.89 8.85 -17.74
CA GLN A 205 5.40 8.73 -16.36
C GLN A 205 4.58 9.40 -15.26
N ALA A 206 3.34 9.81 -15.51
CA ALA A 206 2.49 10.43 -14.50
C ALA A 206 1.08 9.84 -14.47
N PHE A 207 0.55 9.68 -13.27
CA PHE A 207 -0.89 9.49 -13.06
C PHE A 207 -1.59 10.83 -13.12
N ARG A 208 -2.63 10.92 -13.95
CA ARG A 208 -3.49 12.09 -14.09
C ARG A 208 -4.89 11.72 -13.64
N PHE A 209 -5.35 12.36 -12.58
CA PHE A 209 -6.73 12.20 -12.16
C PHE A 209 -7.68 12.75 -13.23
N ILE A 210 -8.71 11.96 -13.57
CA ILE A 210 -9.72 12.35 -14.56
C ILE A 210 -11.03 12.71 -13.86
N SER A 211 -11.54 11.81 -13.01
CA SER A 211 -12.87 11.97 -12.43
C SER A 211 -13.06 11.14 -11.16
N VAL A 212 -14.06 11.55 -10.38
CA VAL A 212 -14.60 10.78 -9.25
C VAL A 212 -16.12 10.74 -9.37
N THR A 213 -16.72 9.61 -9.06
CA THR A 213 -18.17 9.44 -8.92
C THR A 213 -18.45 8.80 -7.58
N SER A 214 -19.19 9.48 -6.72
CA SER A 214 -19.56 8.99 -5.39
C SER A 214 -20.98 8.42 -5.41
N LYS A 215 -21.20 7.32 -4.68
CA LYS A 215 -22.52 6.75 -4.41
C LYS A 215 -22.68 6.63 -2.90
N LYS A 216 -23.65 7.34 -2.34
CA LYS A 216 -24.12 7.07 -0.98
C LYS A 216 -25.14 5.93 -1.05
N LYS A 217 -24.97 4.93 -0.20
CA LYS A 217 -25.91 3.83 -0.02
C LYS A 217 -26.70 4.04 1.27
#